data_AF-A0A8H7N6P9-F1
#
_entry.id   AF-A0A8H7N6P9-F1
#
_cell.length_a   1.000
_cell.length_b   1.000
_cell.length_c   1.000
_cell.angle_alpha   90.00
_cell.angle_beta   90.00
_cell.angle_gamma   90.00
#
_symmetry.space_group_name_H-M   'P 1'
#
loop_
_entity.id
_entity.type
_entity.pdbx_description
1 polymer ?
#
loop_
_entity_poly.entity_id
_entity_poly.type
_entity_poly.pdbx_seq_one_letter_code
_entity_poly.pdbx_strand_id
1 'polypeptide(L)'
;MSWPLSTAPTSPTWVLSPTMTSAPGGETYLELRKIKIYNETIESIERLSTASAGDASLPTYPEYDLFRVHLAGGEVVERGAFFAKFTDELASSVGPDMGVRLDGGRLTADYAKGLITNIPGVYAVGDANTDGATNIPHALFSGKRAAIYLHVQLERETANAQIAAYKQERDVVEEEDVRALWERMNGEPGDLLYAGEYRE
;
A
#
# COMPACT_ATOMS: atom_id res chain seq x y z
N MET A 1 -55.70 -11.23 -1.57
CA MET A 1 -54.92 -10.88 -2.78
C MET A 1 -54.03 -9.70 -2.44
N SER A 2 -52.82 -9.99 -1.99
CA SER A 2 -51.80 -9.01 -1.59
C SER A 2 -50.82 -8.84 -2.74
N TRP A 3 -50.66 -7.62 -3.23
CA TRP A 3 -49.57 -7.25 -4.13
C TRP A 3 -48.29 -7.06 -3.32
N PRO A 4 -47.12 -7.59 -3.75
CA PRO A 4 -45.88 -7.24 -3.09
C PRO A 4 -45.42 -5.85 -3.53
N LEU A 5 -45.04 -5.04 -2.54
CA LEU A 5 -44.36 -3.77 -2.71
C LEU A 5 -43.04 -3.98 -3.47
N SER A 6 -42.92 -3.29 -4.60
CA SER A 6 -41.67 -3.09 -5.33
C SER A 6 -40.68 -2.36 -4.42
N THR A 7 -39.62 -3.04 -3.99
CA THR A 7 -38.45 -2.40 -3.39
C THR A 7 -37.70 -1.66 -4.49
N ALA A 8 -37.89 -0.34 -4.56
CA ALA A 8 -37.02 0.54 -5.33
C ALA A 8 -35.57 0.40 -4.83
N PRO A 9 -34.57 0.38 -5.73
CA PRO A 9 -33.17 0.42 -5.31
C PRO A 9 -32.91 1.76 -4.61
N THR A 10 -32.35 1.70 -3.41
CA THR A 10 -31.90 2.86 -2.64
C THR A 10 -30.86 3.63 -3.46
N SER A 11 -31.25 4.80 -3.95
CA SER A 11 -30.33 5.75 -4.57
C SER A 11 -29.17 6.06 -3.60
N PRO A 12 -27.92 6.18 -4.08
CA PRO A 12 -26.82 6.61 -3.24
C PRO A 12 -27.10 8.02 -2.72
N THR A 13 -27.24 8.15 -1.41
CA THR A 13 -27.41 9.44 -0.73
C THR A 13 -26.06 10.17 -0.77
N TRP A 14 -25.85 11.01 -1.77
CA TRP A 14 -24.68 11.89 -1.82
C TRP A 14 -24.89 13.05 -0.85
N VAL A 15 -24.29 12.96 0.34
CA VAL A 15 -24.21 14.07 1.30
C VAL A 15 -23.02 14.94 0.92
N LEU A 16 -23.29 16.15 0.42
CA LEU A 16 -22.24 17.15 0.19
C LEU A 16 -21.86 17.79 1.53
N SER A 17 -20.59 17.59 1.91
CA SER A 17 -19.87 18.10 3.09
C SER A 17 -20.23 17.54 4.49
N PRO A 18 -19.98 16.25 4.77
CA PRO A 18 -20.02 15.74 6.15
C PRO A 18 -18.83 16.22 7.01
N THR A 19 -17.68 16.57 6.42
CA THR A 19 -16.41 16.54 7.16
C THR A 19 -16.25 17.62 8.22
N MET A 20 -16.77 18.83 8.00
CA MET A 20 -16.75 19.88 9.03
C MET A 20 -18.04 19.92 9.84
N THR A 21 -19.19 19.64 9.24
CA THR A 21 -20.47 19.58 9.96
C THR A 21 -20.50 18.46 11.01
N SER A 22 -19.82 17.34 10.77
CA SER A 22 -19.70 16.25 11.76
C SER A 22 -18.76 16.56 12.92
N ALA A 23 -17.95 17.63 12.83
CA ALA A 23 -17.05 18.03 13.90
C ALA A 23 -17.78 18.90 14.93
N PRO A 24 -17.52 18.74 16.24
CA PRO A 24 -18.13 19.59 17.27
C PRO A 24 -17.87 21.08 16.99
N GLY A 25 -18.94 21.86 16.80
CA GLY A 25 -18.88 23.31 16.51
C GLY A 25 -18.50 23.67 15.07
N GLY A 26 -18.43 22.71 14.15
CA GLY A 26 -18.03 22.97 12.77
C GLY A 26 -19.02 23.81 11.97
N GLU A 27 -20.34 23.64 12.18
CA GLU A 27 -21.35 24.52 11.57
C GLU A 27 -21.17 25.97 12.00
N THR A 28 -21.01 26.21 13.31
CA THR A 28 -20.74 27.54 13.86
C THR A 28 -19.45 28.16 13.29
N TYR A 29 -18.42 27.33 13.06
CA TYR A 29 -17.17 27.78 12.42
C TYR A 29 -17.40 28.24 10.97
N LEU A 30 -18.17 27.46 10.19
CA LEU A 30 -18.48 27.79 8.79
C LEU A 30 -19.36 29.05 8.70
N GLU A 31 -20.34 29.19 9.59
CA GLU A 31 -21.19 30.38 9.72
C GLU A 31 -20.36 31.64 10.07
N LEU A 32 -19.47 31.55 11.06
CA LEU A 32 -18.58 32.64 11.44
C LEU A 32 -17.71 33.12 10.27
N ARG A 33 -17.31 32.18 9.39
CA ARG A 33 -16.53 32.45 8.18
C ARG A 33 -17.38 32.82 6.97
N LYS A 34 -18.70 32.87 7.10
CA LYS A 34 -19.66 33.17 6.02
C LYS A 34 -19.52 32.22 4.83
N ILE A 35 -19.20 30.96 5.10
CA ILE A 35 -19.12 29.90 4.08
C ILE A 35 -20.55 29.39 3.83
N LYS A 36 -21.05 29.56 2.60
CA LYS A 36 -22.39 29.08 2.22
C LYS A 36 -22.34 27.58 1.93
N ILE A 37 -23.20 26.83 2.62
CA ILE A 37 -23.35 25.38 2.45
C ILE A 37 -24.55 25.11 1.54
N TYR A 38 -24.37 24.20 0.60
CA TYR A 38 -25.43 23.69 -0.28
C TYR A 38 -25.55 22.19 -0.03
N ASN A 39 -26.68 21.77 0.51
CA ASN A 39 -26.96 20.35 0.82
C ASN A 39 -27.69 19.63 -0.34
N GLU A 40 -27.73 20.26 -1.51
CA GLU A 40 -28.43 19.76 -2.69
C GLU A 40 -27.48 19.03 -3.63
N THR A 41 -27.99 18.03 -4.35
CA THR A 41 -27.21 17.35 -5.39
C THR A 41 -26.95 18.30 -6.56
N ILE A 42 -25.74 18.27 -7.10
CA ILE A 42 -25.39 18.95 -8.34
C ILE A 42 -25.99 18.16 -9.50
N GLU A 43 -26.86 18.78 -10.28
CA GLU A 43 -27.47 18.17 -11.47
C GLU A 43 -26.59 18.33 -12.70
N SER A 44 -26.01 19.52 -12.89
CA SER A 44 -25.12 19.78 -14.01
C SER A 44 -24.13 20.91 -13.70
N ILE A 45 -23.01 20.87 -14.41
CA ILE A 45 -21.97 21.90 -14.37
C ILE A 45 -21.70 22.33 -15.81
N GLU A 46 -21.90 23.60 -16.09
CA GLU A 46 -21.61 24.26 -17.37
C GLU A 46 -20.35 25.12 -17.20
N ARG A 47 -19.33 24.93 -18.04
CA ARG A 47 -18.15 25.82 -18.05
C ARG A 47 -18.46 27.04 -18.91
N LEU A 48 -18.56 28.21 -18.29
CA LEU A 48 -18.87 29.49 -18.94
C LEU A 48 -17.64 30.19 -19.53
N SER A 49 -16.49 30.04 -18.88
CA SER A 49 -15.22 30.62 -19.31
C SER A 49 -14.12 29.60 -19.17
N THR A 50 -13.23 29.57 -20.17
CA THR A 50 -12.01 28.75 -20.16
C THR A 50 -10.82 29.67 -19.97
N ALA A 51 -9.99 29.37 -18.98
CA ALA A 51 -8.71 30.04 -18.83
C ALA A 51 -7.86 29.85 -20.10
N SER A 52 -7.22 30.93 -20.59
CA SER A 52 -6.27 30.83 -21.69
C SER A 52 -5.05 30.00 -21.26
N ALA A 53 -4.49 29.21 -22.17
CA ALA A 53 -3.19 28.55 -21.94
C ALA A 53 -2.16 29.63 -21.58
N GLY A 54 -1.81 29.71 -20.29
CA GLY A 54 -0.87 30.69 -19.78
C GLY A 54 0.54 30.48 -20.33
N ASP A 55 1.42 31.44 -20.08
CA ASP A 55 2.84 31.25 -20.30
C ASP A 55 3.41 30.29 -19.26
N ALA A 56 3.73 29.06 -19.67
CA ALA A 56 4.28 28.02 -18.81
C ALA A 56 5.65 28.37 -18.19
N SER A 57 6.30 29.46 -18.62
CA SER A 57 7.56 29.95 -18.04
C SER A 57 7.34 30.80 -16.78
N LEU A 58 6.12 31.26 -16.50
CA LEU A 58 5.82 32.07 -15.33
C LEU A 58 5.51 31.18 -14.10
N PRO A 59 6.04 31.50 -12.90
CA PRO A 59 5.82 30.72 -11.67
C PRO A 59 4.34 30.60 -11.27
N THR A 60 3.54 31.60 -11.64
CA THR A 60 2.09 31.63 -11.47
C THR A 60 1.46 32.44 -12.60
N TYR A 61 0.61 31.81 -13.40
CA TYR A 61 -0.28 32.48 -14.34
C TYR A 61 -1.72 32.36 -13.80
N PRO A 62 -2.45 33.45 -13.56
CA PRO A 62 -3.81 33.35 -13.04
C PRO A 62 -4.73 32.81 -14.13
N GLU A 63 -5.14 31.55 -13.97
CA GLU A 63 -6.14 30.91 -14.80
C GLU A 63 -7.53 31.13 -14.18
N TYR A 64 -8.39 31.85 -14.90
CA TYR A 64 -9.76 32.13 -14.47
C TYR A 64 -10.76 31.27 -15.24
N ASP A 65 -11.05 30.09 -14.70
CA ASP A 65 -12.24 29.35 -15.10
C ASP A 65 -13.47 29.88 -14.38
N LEU A 66 -14.61 29.82 -15.08
CA LEU A 66 -15.90 30.09 -14.48
C LEU A 66 -16.87 29.00 -14.87
N PHE A 67 -17.55 28.44 -13.87
CA PHE A 67 -18.52 27.38 -14.02
C PHE A 67 -19.86 27.82 -13.44
N ARG A 68 -20.94 27.53 -14.16
CA ARG A 68 -22.31 27.59 -13.68
C ARG A 68 -22.74 26.21 -13.20
N VAL A 69 -23.25 26.14 -11.99
CA VAL A 69 -23.64 24.90 -11.32
C VAL A 69 -25.14 24.94 -11.10
N HIS A 70 -25.84 23.94 -11.61
CA HIS A 70 -27.26 23.74 -11.40
C HIS A 70 -27.46 22.74 -10.26
N LEU A 71 -28.19 23.15 -9.23
CA LEU A 71 -28.54 22.32 -8.08
C LEU A 71 -29.97 21.79 -8.25
N ALA A 72 -30.22 20.62 -7.66
CA ALA A 72 -31.51 19.92 -7.80
C ALA A 72 -32.73 20.68 -7.25
N GLY A 73 -32.53 21.64 -6.34
CA GLY A 73 -33.57 22.56 -5.86
C GLY A 73 -33.87 23.70 -6.83
N GLY A 74 -33.23 23.74 -8.00
CA GLY A 74 -33.37 24.77 -9.02
C GLY A 74 -32.46 25.98 -8.80
N GLU A 75 -31.67 26.02 -7.73
CA GLU A 75 -30.69 27.08 -7.50
C GLU A 75 -29.52 26.97 -8.51
N VAL A 76 -29.10 28.12 -9.04
CA VAL A 76 -27.99 28.22 -9.99
C VAL A 76 -26.91 29.11 -9.39
N VAL A 77 -25.67 28.62 -9.36
CA VAL A 77 -24.55 29.33 -8.74
C VAL A 77 -23.29 29.31 -9.61
N GLU A 78 -22.46 30.35 -9.52
CA GLU A 78 -21.21 30.42 -10.27
C GLU A 78 -19.99 30.14 -9.38
N ARG A 79 -19.03 29.34 -9.87
CA ARG A 79 -17.82 28.92 -9.14
C ARG A 79 -16.61 28.97 -10.05
N GLY A 80 -15.45 29.34 -9.50
CA GLY A 80 -14.18 29.33 -10.24
C GLY A 80 -13.38 28.03 -10.12
N ALA A 81 -13.69 27.19 -9.14
CA ALA A 81 -13.00 25.93 -8.89
C ALA A 81 -13.89 24.96 -8.12
N PHE A 82 -13.54 23.68 -8.20
CA PHE A 82 -14.14 22.61 -7.42
C PHE A 82 -13.06 21.86 -6.65
N PHE A 83 -13.34 21.61 -5.37
CA PHE A 83 -12.59 20.65 -4.57
C PHE A 83 -13.50 19.47 -4.32
N ALA A 84 -13.20 18.34 -4.97
CA ALA A 84 -13.96 17.11 -4.82
C ALA A 84 -13.14 16.09 -4.06
N LYS A 85 -13.79 15.41 -3.11
CA LYS A 85 -13.25 14.23 -2.45
C LYS A 85 -14.17 13.06 -2.77
N PHE A 86 -13.65 12.12 -3.53
CA PHE A 86 -14.32 10.85 -3.83
C PHE A 86 -13.82 9.76 -2.88
N THR A 87 -14.59 8.68 -2.78
CA THR A 87 -14.11 7.46 -2.15
C THR A 87 -12.94 6.92 -2.95
N ASP A 88 -11.91 6.48 -2.25
CA ASP A 88 -10.74 5.83 -2.81
C ASP A 88 -10.96 4.32 -2.97
N GLU A 89 -10.33 3.76 -3.99
CA GLU A 89 -10.36 2.32 -4.27
C GLU A 89 -8.95 1.83 -4.64
N LEU A 90 -8.74 0.52 -4.58
CA LEU A 90 -7.49 -0.07 -5.04
C LEU A 90 -7.36 0.13 -6.55
N ALA A 91 -6.20 0.62 -6.98
CA ALA A 91 -5.92 0.82 -8.40
C ALA A 91 -5.84 -0.50 -9.22
N SER A 92 -5.78 -1.65 -8.55
CA SER A 92 -5.62 -2.97 -9.19
C SER A 92 -6.18 -4.10 -8.34
N SER A 93 -6.65 -5.16 -8.99
CA SER A 93 -7.10 -6.41 -8.37
C SER A 93 -5.97 -7.39 -8.03
N VAL A 94 -4.71 -7.10 -8.40
CA VAL A 94 -3.57 -8.01 -8.23
C VAL A 94 -3.44 -8.53 -6.78
N GLY A 95 -3.65 -7.68 -5.78
CA GLY A 95 -3.61 -8.10 -4.38
C GLY A 95 -4.75 -9.07 -4.01
N PRO A 96 -6.03 -8.68 -4.19
CA PRO A 96 -7.18 -9.55 -4.00
C PRO A 96 -7.09 -10.88 -4.77
N ASP A 97 -6.69 -10.84 -6.05
CA ASP A 97 -6.60 -12.02 -6.93
C ASP A 97 -5.53 -13.00 -6.43
N MET A 98 -4.50 -12.50 -5.74
CA MET A 98 -3.45 -13.29 -5.09
C MET A 98 -3.87 -13.86 -3.73
N GLY A 99 -5.06 -13.50 -3.23
CA GLY A 99 -5.56 -13.91 -1.92
C GLY A 99 -5.06 -13.06 -0.75
N VAL A 100 -4.58 -11.84 -1.02
CA VAL A 100 -4.28 -10.88 0.05
C VAL A 100 -5.59 -10.46 0.72
N ARG A 101 -5.64 -10.58 2.04
CA ARG A 101 -6.82 -10.19 2.82
C ARG A 101 -7.01 -8.67 2.74
N LEU A 102 -8.26 -8.26 2.53
CA LEU A 102 -8.67 -6.87 2.56
C LEU A 102 -9.25 -6.46 3.92
N ASP A 103 -9.02 -5.22 4.31
CA ASP A 103 -9.71 -4.54 5.41
C ASP A 103 -10.06 -3.12 4.95
N GLY A 104 -11.34 -2.74 5.07
CA GLY A 104 -11.84 -1.45 4.56
C GLY A 104 -11.59 -1.22 3.06
N GLY A 105 -11.51 -2.29 2.25
CA GLY A 105 -11.19 -2.20 0.82
C GLY A 105 -9.69 -2.06 0.51
N ARG A 106 -8.82 -2.16 1.51
CA ARG A 106 -7.36 -2.00 1.38
C ARG A 106 -6.60 -3.27 1.72
N LEU A 107 -5.40 -3.43 1.20
CA LEU A 107 -4.54 -4.59 1.44
C LEU A 107 -4.04 -4.60 2.89
N THR A 108 -4.33 -5.67 3.62
CA THR A 108 -3.84 -5.81 5.00
C THR A 108 -2.32 -5.97 5.04
N ALA A 109 -1.69 -5.20 5.92
CA ALA A 109 -0.24 -5.21 6.11
C ALA A 109 0.12 -5.27 7.60
N ASP A 110 1.10 -6.10 7.97
CA ASP A 110 1.64 -6.15 9.32
C ASP A 110 2.77 -5.13 9.49
N TYR A 111 2.44 -3.99 10.08
CA TYR A 111 3.38 -2.88 10.31
C TYR A 111 4.60 -3.29 11.17
N ALA A 112 4.40 -4.20 12.14
CA ALA A 112 5.48 -4.68 13.00
C ALA A 112 6.46 -5.58 12.25
N LYS A 113 5.99 -6.24 11.18
CA LYS A 113 6.78 -7.14 10.32
C LYS A 113 7.14 -6.54 8.97
N GLY A 114 7.26 -5.21 8.92
CA GLY A 114 7.74 -4.52 7.72
C GLY A 114 6.72 -4.44 6.61
N LEU A 115 5.42 -4.46 6.93
CA LEU A 115 4.30 -4.33 6.00
C LEU A 115 4.06 -5.56 5.11
N ILE A 116 4.50 -6.73 5.59
CA ILE A 116 4.18 -8.00 4.94
C ILE A 116 2.68 -8.30 5.06
N THR A 117 2.11 -8.89 4.02
CA THR A 117 0.72 -9.35 3.99
C THR A 117 0.58 -10.76 4.58
N ASN A 118 -0.61 -11.37 4.45
CA ASN A 118 -0.80 -12.79 4.74
C ASN A 118 -0.15 -13.73 3.69
N ILE A 119 0.23 -13.21 2.51
CA ILE A 119 0.93 -13.98 1.49
C ILE A 119 2.44 -13.81 1.69
N PRO A 120 3.21 -14.89 1.91
CA PRO A 120 4.66 -14.81 2.07
C PRO A 120 5.34 -14.12 0.87
N GLY A 121 6.30 -13.24 1.15
CA GLY A 121 7.01 -12.48 0.13
C GLY A 121 6.23 -11.30 -0.47
N VAL A 122 4.97 -11.10 -0.10
CA VAL A 122 4.12 -10.03 -0.62
C VAL A 122 3.95 -8.94 0.44
N TYR A 123 4.24 -7.70 0.04
CA TYR A 123 4.18 -6.52 0.90
C TYR A 123 3.16 -5.52 0.36
N ALA A 124 2.45 -4.84 1.27
CA ALA A 124 1.49 -3.80 0.93
C ALA A 124 1.97 -2.44 1.49
N VAL A 125 2.20 -1.47 0.61
CA VAL A 125 2.78 -0.16 0.95
C VAL A 125 1.98 0.98 0.31
N GLY A 126 2.19 2.21 0.81
CA GLY A 126 1.52 3.40 0.29
C GLY A 126 -0.01 3.33 0.38
N ASP A 127 -0.68 3.94 -0.58
CA ASP A 127 -2.13 4.16 -0.56
C ASP A 127 -2.94 2.84 -0.63
N ALA A 128 -2.32 1.74 -1.05
CA ALA A 128 -2.97 0.43 -1.11
C ALA A 128 -3.09 -0.26 0.27
N ASN A 129 -2.34 0.19 1.28
CA ASN A 129 -2.29 -0.41 2.61
C ASN A 129 -3.40 0.13 3.53
N THR A 130 -3.88 -0.74 4.42
CA THR A 130 -4.81 -0.54 5.53
C THR A 130 -4.51 0.56 6.56
N ASP A 131 -3.33 1.19 6.58
CA ASP A 131 -3.04 2.26 7.56
C ASP A 131 -3.69 3.62 7.26
N GLY A 132 -4.36 3.74 6.11
CA GLY A 132 -5.24 4.86 5.77
C GLY A 132 -4.54 6.19 5.48
N ALA A 133 -3.20 6.21 5.42
CA ALA A 133 -2.43 7.42 5.18
C ALA A 133 -2.06 7.58 3.69
N THR A 134 -2.83 8.41 2.99
CA THR A 134 -2.72 8.68 1.54
C THR A 134 -1.88 9.91 1.21
N ASN A 135 -0.68 9.99 1.80
CA ASN A 135 0.21 11.12 1.54
C ASN A 135 1.61 10.67 1.10
N ILE A 136 2.28 11.55 0.35
CA ILE A 136 3.58 11.26 -0.27
C ILE A 136 4.64 10.85 0.76
N PRO A 137 4.84 11.57 1.89
CA PRO A 137 5.81 11.16 2.89
C PRO A 137 5.54 9.75 3.44
N HIS A 138 4.27 9.42 3.65
CA HIS A 138 3.85 8.12 4.15
C HIS A 138 4.12 7.00 3.13
N ALA A 139 3.81 7.21 1.84
CA ALA A 139 4.12 6.25 0.78
C ALA A 139 5.62 5.97 0.67
N LEU A 140 6.46 7.02 0.76
CA LEU A 140 7.92 6.88 0.75
C LEU A 140 8.43 6.11 1.98
N PHE A 141 7.92 6.45 3.16
CA PHE A 141 8.31 5.80 4.40
C PHE A 141 7.94 4.30 4.40
N SER A 142 6.70 3.98 4.05
CA SER A 142 6.21 2.60 4.00
C SER A 142 6.97 1.76 2.97
N GLY A 143 7.24 2.31 1.78
CA GLY A 143 8.08 1.68 0.77
C GLY A 143 9.50 1.38 1.28
N LYS A 144 10.16 2.36 1.92
CA LYS A 144 11.51 2.15 2.50
C LYS A 144 11.50 1.07 3.57
N ARG A 145 10.50 1.08 4.46
CA ARG A 145 10.38 0.08 5.54
C ARG A 145 10.24 -1.33 4.96
N ALA A 146 9.36 -1.52 3.99
CA ALA A 146 9.18 -2.82 3.33
C ALA A 146 10.45 -3.29 2.63
N ALA A 147 11.14 -2.41 1.91
CA ALA A 147 12.39 -2.74 1.22
C ALA A 147 13.49 -3.21 2.19
N ILE A 148 13.66 -2.54 3.33
CA ILE A 148 14.64 -2.96 4.35
C ILE A 148 14.31 -4.36 4.87
N TYR A 149 13.04 -4.63 5.18
CA TYR A 149 12.62 -5.94 5.68
C TYR A 149 12.79 -7.03 4.62
N LEU A 150 12.40 -6.76 3.38
CA LEU A 150 12.58 -7.68 2.26
C LEU A 150 14.06 -8.04 2.09
N HIS A 151 14.95 -7.04 2.12
CA HIS A 151 16.38 -7.28 2.01
C HIS A 151 16.91 -8.20 3.11
N VAL A 152 16.54 -7.94 4.37
CA VAL A 152 16.94 -8.81 5.49
C VAL A 152 16.38 -10.23 5.36
N GLN A 153 15.16 -10.40 4.87
CA GLN A 153 14.57 -11.74 4.68
C GLN A 153 15.30 -12.52 3.57
N LEU A 154 15.59 -11.89 2.43
CA LEU A 154 16.33 -12.52 1.33
C LEU A 154 17.74 -12.94 1.76
N GLU A 155 18.44 -12.11 2.54
CA GLU A 155 19.76 -12.46 3.08
C GLU A 155 19.68 -13.62 4.07
N ARG A 156 18.62 -13.69 4.89
CA ARG A 156 18.39 -14.83 5.79
C ARG A 156 18.11 -16.12 5.02
N GLU A 157 17.29 -16.05 3.97
CA GLU A 157 17.02 -17.20 3.09
C GLU A 157 18.32 -17.69 2.43
N THR A 158 19.13 -16.76 1.92
CA THR A 158 20.44 -17.07 1.31
C THR A 158 21.39 -17.71 2.31
N ALA A 159 21.55 -17.13 3.50
CA ALA A 159 22.41 -17.67 4.54
C ALA A 159 21.94 -19.05 5.02
N ASN A 160 20.64 -19.26 5.19
CA ASN A 160 20.09 -20.56 5.58
C ASN A 160 20.35 -21.63 4.52
N ALA A 161 20.21 -21.29 3.23
CA ALA A 161 20.53 -22.20 2.14
C ALA A 161 22.02 -22.59 2.12
N GLN A 162 22.92 -21.62 2.33
CA GLN A 162 24.37 -21.88 2.42
C GLN A 162 24.73 -22.74 3.62
N ILE A 163 24.14 -22.48 4.80
CA ILE A 163 24.37 -23.29 6.00
C ILE A 163 23.86 -24.73 5.79
N ALA A 164 22.70 -24.90 5.15
CA ALA A 164 22.16 -26.22 4.84
C ALA A 164 23.07 -27.00 3.88
N ALA A 165 23.56 -26.34 2.83
CA ALA A 165 24.52 -26.93 1.89
C ALA A 165 25.83 -27.33 2.58
N TYR A 166 26.40 -26.44 3.40
CA TYR A 166 27.63 -26.72 4.15
C TYR A 166 27.47 -27.89 5.13
N LYS A 167 26.33 -27.97 5.84
CA LYS A 167 26.04 -29.11 6.72
C LYS A 167 25.93 -30.41 5.93
N GLN A 168 25.26 -30.40 4.79
CA GLN A 168 25.16 -31.57 3.93
C GLN A 168 26.54 -32.02 3.43
N GLU A 169 27.39 -31.10 2.97
CA GLU A 169 28.77 -31.42 2.58
C GLU A 169 29.58 -31.98 3.75
N ARG A 170 29.46 -31.38 4.94
CA ARG A 170 30.17 -31.84 6.14
C ARG A 170 29.69 -33.21 6.61
N ASP A 171 28.39 -33.46 6.60
CA ASP A 171 27.80 -34.75 7.00
C ASP A 171 28.21 -35.84 6.00
N VAL A 172 28.30 -35.53 4.69
CA VAL A 172 28.88 -36.44 3.68
C VAL A 172 30.35 -36.73 3.97
N VAL A 173 31.14 -35.73 4.37
CA VAL A 173 32.55 -35.94 4.77
C VAL A 173 32.68 -36.73 6.09
N GLU A 174 31.74 -36.59 7.04
CA GLU A 174 31.72 -37.41 8.26
C GLU A 174 31.21 -38.84 7.99
N GLU A 175 30.33 -39.06 7.00
CA GLU A 175 29.90 -40.38 6.53
C GLU A 175 30.94 -41.07 5.63
N GLU A 176 31.79 -40.31 4.92
CA GLU A 176 33.00 -40.81 4.25
C GLU A 176 34.05 -41.23 5.30
N ASP A 177 33.77 -42.35 5.96
CA ASP A 177 34.61 -43.20 6.80
C ASP A 177 35.81 -42.49 7.47
N VAL A 178 35.75 -42.35 8.80
CA VAL A 178 36.85 -41.83 9.63
C VAL A 178 38.19 -42.51 9.29
N ARG A 179 38.16 -43.76 8.83
CA ARG A 179 39.31 -44.48 8.29
C ARG A 179 39.84 -43.90 6.98
N ALA A 180 38.99 -43.53 6.03
CA ALA A 180 39.38 -42.85 4.79
C ALA A 180 39.99 -41.46 5.07
N LEU A 181 39.46 -40.74 6.07
CA LEU A 181 40.05 -39.49 6.54
C LEU A 181 41.43 -39.72 7.18
N TRP A 182 41.57 -40.77 8.00
CA TRP A 182 42.85 -41.16 8.58
C TRP A 182 43.89 -41.47 7.51
N GLU A 183 43.57 -42.31 6.51
CA GLU A 183 44.48 -42.64 5.41
C GLU A 183 44.91 -41.40 4.60
N ARG A 184 44.04 -40.41 4.43
CA ARG A 184 44.39 -39.16 3.71
C ARG A 184 45.30 -38.23 4.53
N MET A 185 45.12 -38.18 5.84
CA MET A 185 45.85 -37.26 6.73
C MET A 185 47.13 -37.87 7.30
N ASN A 186 47.20 -39.20 7.35
CA ASN A 186 48.38 -39.94 7.78
C ASN A 186 49.44 -39.88 6.66
N GLY A 187 50.64 -39.37 6.98
CA GLY A 187 51.74 -39.33 6.01
C GLY A 187 52.23 -40.73 5.61
N GLU A 188 53.20 -40.83 4.71
CA GLU A 188 53.80 -42.13 4.41
C GLU A 188 54.76 -42.57 5.54
N PRO A 189 55.02 -43.88 5.71
CA PRO A 189 55.99 -44.36 6.70
C PRO A 189 57.37 -43.71 6.51
N GLY A 190 57.75 -42.83 7.43
CA GLY A 190 58.98 -42.04 7.38
C GLY A 190 58.76 -40.53 7.29
N ASP A 191 57.54 -40.08 6.99
CA ASP A 191 57.15 -38.68 7.06
C ASP A 191 56.95 -38.21 8.50
N LEU A 192 57.16 -36.91 8.71
CA LEU A 192 56.98 -36.25 10.01
C LEU A 192 55.53 -36.33 10.53
N LEU A 193 54.57 -36.59 9.64
CA LEU A 193 53.14 -36.66 9.93
C LEU A 193 52.59 -38.10 10.00
N TYR A 194 53.45 -39.12 9.95
CA TYR A 194 53.00 -40.51 10.07
C TYR A 194 52.66 -40.87 11.52
N ALA A 195 51.39 -41.22 11.76
CA ALA A 195 50.81 -41.53 13.06
C ALA A 195 50.50 -43.03 13.27
N GLY A 196 50.75 -43.89 12.28
CA GLY A 196 50.53 -45.35 12.37
C GLY A 196 49.17 -45.82 11.81
N GLU A 197 48.83 -47.10 12.02
CA GLU A 197 47.57 -47.67 11.52
C GLU A 197 46.35 -47.15 12.30
N TYR A 198 45.21 -47.03 11.61
CA TYR A 198 43.94 -46.65 12.22
C TYR A 198 43.51 -47.69 13.27
N ARG A 199 43.18 -47.23 14.48
CA ARG A 199 42.66 -48.07 15.58
C ARG A 199 41.27 -47.56 15.98
N GLU A 200 40.30 -48.46 16.04
CA GLU A 200 38.92 -48.18 16.51
C GLU A 200 38.86 -47.76 17.98
#